data_AF-A0A2G9Y4G0-F1
#
_entry.id   AF-A0A2G9Y4G0-F1
#
_cell.length_a   1.000
_cell.length_b   1.000
_cell.length_c   1.000
_cell.angle_alpha   90.00
_cell.angle_beta   90.00
_cell.angle_gamma   90.00
#
_symmetry.space_group_name_H-M   'P 1'
#
loop_
_entity.id
_entity.type
_entity.pdbx_description
1 polymer ?
#
loop_
_entity_poly.entity_id
_entity_poly.type
_entity_poly.pdbx_seq_one_letter_code
_entity_poly.pdbx_strand_id
1 'polypeptide(L)' 'MKTIKVTSVYEGENINSGYQSITFRFNVGSNKRTLSAEDLTDFQDKFISHLEKINYKLR' A
#
# COMPACT_ATOMS: atom_id res chain seq x y z
N MET A 1 5.97 -16.15 0.97
CA MET A 1 5.28 -15.68 2.19
C MET A 1 4.77 -14.27 1.94
N LYS A 2 3.51 -13.97 2.22
CA LYS A 2 2.96 -12.60 2.10
C LYS A 2 2.54 -12.14 3.50
N THR A 3 3.13 -11.06 3.99
CA THR A 3 2.79 -10.48 5.28
C THR A 3 2.40 -9.03 5.08
N ILE A 4 1.24 -8.65 5.62
CA ILE A 4 0.74 -7.27 5.62
C ILE A 4 0.71 -6.82 7.07
N LYS A 5 1.31 -5.67 7.36
CA LYS A 5 1.26 -5.06 8.69
C LYS A 5 0.84 -3.61 8.56
N VAL A 6 -0.18 -3.20 9.31
CA VAL A 6 -0.46 -1.78 9.54
C VAL A 6 0.57 -1.28 10.55
N THR A 7 1.35 -0.27 10.17
CA THR A 7 2.43 0.25 11.02
C THR A 7 2.02 1.50 11.79
N SER A 8 1.10 2.29 11.24
CA SER A 8 0.64 3.53 11.85
C SER A 8 -0.73 3.93 11.30
N VAL A 9 -1.50 4.59 12.15
CA VAL A 9 -2.72 5.32 11.80
C VAL A 9 -2.51 6.75 12.26
N TYR A 10 -2.73 7.71 11.37
CA TYR A 10 -2.56 9.13 11.65
C TYR A 10 -3.84 9.90 11.35
N GLU A 11 -4.21 10.75 12.31
CA GLU A 11 -5.24 11.77 12.23
C GLU A 11 -4.59 13.11 12.59
N GLY A 12 -4.95 14.19 11.90
CA GLY A 12 -4.43 15.52 12.25
C GLY A 12 -4.72 16.58 11.22
N GLU A 13 -4.24 17.79 11.49
CA GLU A 13 -4.61 19.03 10.77
C GLU A 13 -4.37 18.99 9.25
N ASN A 14 -3.46 18.13 8.79
CA ASN A 14 -3.14 17.96 7.36
C ASN A 14 -3.97 16.85 6.69
N ILE A 15 -5.03 16.35 7.33
CA ILE A 15 -5.99 15.41 6.77
C ILE A 15 -7.39 16.00 6.97
N ASN A 16 -8.24 15.88 5.94
CA ASN A 16 -9.64 16.31 6.03
C ASN A 16 -10.33 15.65 7.24
N SER A 17 -11.13 16.44 7.96
CA SER A 17 -11.93 15.93 9.07
C SER A 17 -12.76 14.71 8.65
N GLY A 18 -12.75 13.66 9.47
CA GLY A 18 -13.41 12.38 9.18
C GLY A 18 -12.56 11.39 8.35
N TYR A 19 -11.32 11.73 8.01
CA TYR A 19 -10.39 10.84 7.33
C TYR A 19 -9.16 10.51 8.20
N GLN A 20 -8.58 9.33 7.95
CA GLN A 20 -7.35 8.85 8.56
C GLN A 20 -6.35 8.49 7.46
N SER A 21 -5.06 8.62 7.73
CA SER A 21 -4.00 8.07 6.89
C SER A 21 -3.44 6.81 7.55
N ILE A 22 -3.42 5.71 6.79
CA ILE A 22 -2.95 4.41 7.26
C ILE A 22 -1.67 4.06 6.51
N THR A 23 -0.61 3.75 7.25
CA THR A 23 0.64 3.26 6.66
C THR A 23 0.66 1.75 6.70
N PHE A 24 0.86 1.15 5.53
CA PHE A 24 1.00 -0.29 5.37
C PHE A 24 2.44 -0.65 5.05
N ARG A 25 2.92 -1.73 5.67
CA ARG A 25 4.17 -2.41 5.30
C ARG A 25 3.84 -3.76 4.70
N PHE A 26 4.36 -4.00 3.50
CA PHE A 26 4.20 -5.24 2.77
C PHE A 26 5.53 -5.97 2.66
N ASN A 27 5.51 -7.28 2.89
CA ASN A 27 6.58 -8.17 2.46
C ASN A 27 6.05 -9.01 1.30
N VAL A 28 6.64 -8.82 0.12
CA VAL A 28 6.25 -9.52 -1.12
C VAL A 28 7.41 -10.43 -1.54
N GLY A 29 7.09 -11.69 -1.82
CA GLY A 29 8.06 -12.68 -2.26
C GLY A 29 7.41 -13.76 -3.13
N SER A 30 8.22 -14.39 -3.98
CA SER A 30 7.79 -15.45 -4.90
C SER A 30 8.52 -16.76 -4.60
N ASN A 31 7.80 -17.87 -4.71
CA ASN A 31 8.36 -19.22 -4.54
C ASN A 31 8.93 -19.78 -5.87
N LYS A 32 8.76 -19.07 -7.00
CA LYS A 32 9.17 -19.54 -8.34
C LYS A 32 10.49 -18.93 -8.81
N ARG A 33 10.69 -17.64 -8.53
CA ARG A 33 11.89 -16.88 -8.92
C ARG A 33 12.03 -15.65 -8.01
N THR A 34 13.24 -15.10 -7.94
CA THR A 34 13.49 -13.79 -7.34
C THR A 34 12.69 -12.72 -8.10
N LEU A 35 12.10 -11.80 -7.35
CA LEU A 35 11.36 -10.66 -7.91
C LEU A 35 12.34 -9.59 -8.38
N SER A 36 12.12 -9.04 -9.57
CA SER A 36 12.84 -7.88 -10.07
C SER A 36 12.25 -6.59 -9.49
N ALA A 37 12.95 -5.47 -9.67
CA ALA A 37 12.40 -4.16 -9.35
C ALA A 37 11.10 -3.89 -10.11
N GLU A 38 11.04 -4.30 -11.38
CA GLU A 38 9.86 -4.13 -12.24
C GLU A 38 8.65 -4.90 -11.70
N ASP A 39 8.84 -6.13 -11.18
CA ASP A 39 7.75 -6.89 -10.56
C ASP A 39 7.18 -6.17 -9.32
N LEU A 40 8.06 -5.52 -8.54
CA LEU A 40 7.67 -4.79 -7.33
C LEU A 40 6.94 -3.49 -7.69
N THR A 41 7.41 -2.77 -8.70
CA THR A 41 6.74 -1.56 -9.22
C THR A 41 5.37 -1.91 -9.81
N ASP A 42 5.27 -2.94 -10.65
CA ASP A 42 3.98 -3.39 -11.22
C ASP A 42 2.98 -3.80 -10.13
N PHE A 43 3.45 -4.48 -9.07
CA PHE A 43 2.62 -4.78 -7.91
C PHE A 43 2.14 -3.49 -7.21
N GLN A 44 3.04 -2.54 -6.96
CA GLN A 44 2.71 -1.27 -6.32
C GLN A 44 1.68 -0.49 -7.13
N ASP A 45 1.86 -0.36 -8.44
CA ASP A 45 0.96 0.37 -9.33
C ASP A 45 -0.43 -0.26 -9.36
N LYS A 46 -0.50 -1.59 -9.45
CA LYS A 46 -1.78 -2.32 -9.39
C LYS A 46 -2.48 -2.14 -8.05
N PHE A 47 -1.72 -2.13 -6.95
CA PHE A 47 -2.27 -1.92 -5.63
C PHE A 47 -2.82 -0.50 -5.47
N ILE A 48 -2.06 0.53 -5.87
CA ILE A 48 -2.51 1.93 -5.85
C ILE A 48 -3.75 2.10 -6.74
N SER A 49 -3.72 1.57 -7.96
CA SER A 49 -4.85 1.62 -8.90
C SER A 49 -6.11 0.97 -8.32
N HIS A 50 -5.96 -0.10 -7.53
CA HIS A 50 -7.09 -0.74 -6.86
C HIS A 50 -7.67 0.16 -5.76
N LEU A 51 -6.82 0.78 -4.94
CA LEU A 51 -7.25 1.71 -3.89
C LEU A 51 -7.99 2.92 -4.47
N GLU A 52 -7.47 3.50 -5.55
CA GLU A 52 -8.10 4.65 -6.22
C GLU A 52 -9.49 4.29 -6.76
N LYS A 53 -9.67 3.08 -7.31
CA LYS A 53 -10.98 2.59 -7.79
C LYS A 53 -12.03 2.47 -6.69
N ILE A 54 -11.61 2.22 -5.44
CA ILE A 54 -12.49 2.21 -4.27
C ILE A 54 -12.48 3.55 -3.50
N ASN A 55 -12.00 4.61 -4.16
CA ASN A 55 -12.01 5.99 -3.69
C ASN A 55 -11.10 6.26 -2.47
N TYR A 56 -10.09 5.40 -2.26
CA TYR A 56 -9.00 5.68 -1.34
C TYR A 56 -7.83 6.31 -2.08
N LYS A 57 -7.30 7.39 -1.53
CA LYS A 57 -6.19 8.15 -2.12
C LYS A 57 -4.89 7.78 -1.44
N LEU A 58 -3.84 7.59 -2.24
CA LEU A 58 -2.48 7.55 -1.72
C LEU A 58 -2.10 8.93 -1.17
N ARG A 59 -1.37 8.93 -0.05
CA ARG A 59 -0.80 10.15 0.54
C ARG A 59 0.61 10.38 0.01
#